data_AF-A0A0C9R1V2-F1
#
_entry.id   AF-A0A0C9R1V2-F1
#
_cell.length_a   1.000
_cell.length_b   1.000
_cell.length_c   1.000
_cell.angle_alpha   90.00
_cell.angle_beta   90.00
_cell.angle_gamma   90.00
#
_symmetry.space_group_name_H-M   'P 1'
#
loop_
_entity.id
_entity.type
_entity.pdbx_description
1 polymer ?
#
loop_
_entity_poly.entity_id
_entity_poly.type
_entity_poly.pdbx_seq_one_letter_code
_entity_poly.pdbx_strand_id
1 'polypeptide(L)'
;MVSFAGTLAFVFGPLIRDQPFPTEAEYPIPVDQHPVYEIVYLLESIGAVQCGCTGPFDCQGCLLIWYAAIRLQFLIEKIETVSSADELKECIRMHQHILW
;
A
#
# COMPACT_ATOMS: atom_id res chain seq x y z
N MET A 1 12.11 8.42 -2.84
CA MET A 1 12.80 9.61 -2.30
C MET A 1 12.00 10.89 -2.49
N VAL A 2 11.45 11.16 -3.70
CA VAL A 2 10.61 12.35 -3.96
C VAL A 2 9.36 12.42 -3.07
N SER A 3 8.62 11.31 -2.89
CA SER A 3 7.41 11.30 -2.06
C SER A 3 7.67 11.55 -0.56
N PHE A 4 8.82 11.08 -0.04
CA PHE A 4 9.16 11.25 1.37
C PHE A 4 9.53 12.70 1.69
N ALA A 5 10.36 13.34 0.85
CA ALA A 5 10.70 14.76 1.01
C ALA A 5 9.47 15.66 0.90
N GLY A 6 8.55 15.37 -0.03
CA GLY A 6 7.27 16.09 -0.15
C GLY A 6 6.38 15.92 1.08
N THR A 7 6.34 14.72 1.65
CA THR A 7 5.60 14.44 2.89
C THR A 7 6.17 15.22 4.07
N LEU A 8 7.49 15.24 4.24
CA LEU A 8 8.13 16.03 5.30
C LEU A 8 7.86 17.52 5.14
N ALA A 9 7.97 18.05 3.92
CA ALA A 9 7.66 19.43 3.63
C ALA A 9 6.20 19.78 3.92
N PHE A 10 5.27 18.85 3.67
CA PHE A 10 3.85 19.01 4.02
C PHE A 10 3.62 19.04 5.53
N VAL A 11 4.16 18.06 6.26
CA VAL A 11 4.01 17.95 7.73
C VAL A 11 4.66 19.13 8.45
N PHE A 12 5.81 19.61 7.99
CA PHE A 12 6.49 20.77 8.60
C PHE A 12 6.09 22.12 8.00
N GLY A 13 5.27 22.14 6.94
CA GLY A 13 4.76 23.36 6.31
C GLY A 13 4.11 24.35 7.30
N PRO A 14 3.28 23.89 8.27
CA PRO A 14 2.69 24.73 9.30
C PRO A 14 3.69 25.40 10.25
N LEU A 15 4.93 24.92 10.34
CA LEU A 15 5.96 25.58 11.14
C LEU A 15 6.53 26.84 10.45
N ILE A 16 6.34 26.93 9.13
CA ILE A 16 6.88 28.00 8.28
C ILE A 16 5.77 28.97 7.85
N ARG A 17 4.52 28.49 7.77
CA ARG A 17 3.34 29.29 7.44
C ARG A 17 2.50 29.56 8.68
N ASP A 18 1.77 30.68 8.69
CA ASP A 18 0.77 31.02 9.72
C ASP A 18 -0.51 30.15 9.61
N GLN A 19 -0.37 28.84 9.42
CA GLN A 19 -1.49 27.88 9.41
C GLN A 19 -1.36 26.92 10.60
N PRO A 20 -2.46 26.58 11.30
CA PRO A 20 -2.41 25.74 12.49
C PRO A 20 -2.13 24.26 12.20
N PHE A 21 -2.58 23.75 11.04
CA PHE A 21 -2.45 22.33 10.67
C PHE A 21 -1.86 22.17 9.26
N PRO A 22 -1.28 21.00 8.93
CA PRO A 22 -0.81 20.69 7.57
C PRO A 22 -1.89 20.86 6.51
N THR A 23 -3.14 20.56 6.87
CA THR A 23 -4.31 20.63 6.00
C THR A 23 -5.24 21.78 6.41
N GLU A 24 -5.78 22.51 5.42
CA GLU A 24 -6.88 23.45 5.67
C GLU A 24 -8.20 22.67 5.75
N ALA A 25 -8.54 22.21 6.95
CA ALA A 25 -9.77 21.46 7.22
C ALA A 25 -10.64 22.16 8.27
N GLU A 26 -11.96 22.21 8.02
CA GLU A 26 -12.93 22.68 9.00
C GLU A 26 -13.32 21.52 9.94
N TYR A 27 -13.05 21.70 11.23
CA TYR A 27 -13.37 20.71 12.25
C TYR A 27 -14.71 21.05 12.92
N PRO A 28 -15.63 20.06 13.08
CA PRO A 28 -16.91 20.28 13.78
C PRO A 28 -16.74 20.39 15.31
N ILE A 29 -15.51 20.27 15.80
CA ILE A 29 -15.11 20.35 17.20
C ILE A 29 -14.03 21.43 17.37
N PRO A 30 -13.95 22.11 18.54
CA PRO A 30 -12.89 23.06 18.80
C PRO A 30 -11.53 22.33 18.89
N VAL A 31 -10.61 22.66 17.99
CA VAL A 31 -9.29 22.03 17.88
C VAL A 31 -8.15 22.90 18.42
N ASP A 32 -8.44 24.14 18.81
CA ASP A 32 -7.44 25.13 19.28
C ASP A 32 -6.96 24.87 20.71
N GLN A 33 -7.58 23.92 21.41
CA GLN A 33 -7.30 23.60 22.80
C GLN A 33 -6.39 22.37 22.90
N HIS A 34 -5.38 22.45 23.77
CA HIS A 34 -4.63 21.25 24.16
C HIS A 34 -5.51 20.31 25.00
N PRO A 35 -5.45 18.98 24.79
CA PRO A 35 -4.54 18.25 23.91
C PRO A 35 -5.09 17.99 22.50
N VAL A 36 -6.28 18.49 22.18
CA VAL A 36 -6.98 18.19 20.90
C VAL A 36 -6.16 18.63 19.70
N TYR A 37 -5.53 19.81 19.78
CA TYR A 37 -4.61 20.31 18.76
C TYR A 37 -3.51 19.28 18.41
N GLU A 38 -2.82 18.75 19.41
CA GLU A 38 -1.72 17.81 19.22
C GLU A 38 -2.20 16.50 18.60
N ILE A 39 -3.37 16.01 19.03
CA ILE A 39 -3.96 14.78 18.51
C ILE A 39 -4.29 14.93 17.03
N VAL A 40 -4.95 16.04 16.66
CA VAL A 40 -5.33 16.32 15.27
C VAL A 40 -4.09 16.48 14.40
N TYR A 41 -3.10 17.26 14.85
CA TYR A 41 -1.84 17.43 14.13
C TYR A 41 -1.11 16.10 13.90
N LEU A 42 -1.07 15.24 14.93
CA LEU A 42 -0.44 13.93 14.84
C LEU A 42 -1.18 12.99 13.88
N LEU A 43 -2.52 12.98 13.91
CA LEU A 43 -3.34 12.18 12.99
C LEU A 43 -3.16 12.62 11.54
N GLU A 44 -3.20 13.92 11.26
CA GLU A 44 -2.93 14.44 9.91
C GLU A 44 -1.52 14.09 9.44
N SER A 45 -0.53 14.18 10.34
CA SER A 45 0.85 13.82 10.03
C SER A 45 1.01 12.33 9.70
N ILE A 46 0.35 11.45 10.46
CA ILE A 46 0.34 10.01 10.19
C ILE A 46 -0.33 9.73 8.85
N GLY A 47 -1.48 10.36 8.57
CA GLY A 47 -2.17 10.22 7.30
C GLY A 47 -1.31 10.64 6.11
N ALA A 48 -0.61 11.77 6.23
CA ALA A 48 0.34 12.24 5.20
C ALA A 48 1.47 11.23 4.95
N VAL A 49 2.06 10.67 6.02
CA VAL A 49 3.09 9.63 5.92
C VAL A 49 2.58 8.37 5.27
N GLN A 50 1.38 7.91 5.64
CA GLN A 50 0.75 6.75 5.00
C GLN A 50 0.55 6.97 3.50
N CYS A 51 0.04 8.15 3.11
CA CYS A 51 -0.09 8.55 1.70
C CYS A 51 1.26 8.60 0.97
N GLY A 52 2.34 9.06 1.63
CA GLY A 52 3.69 9.03 1.05
C GLY A 52 4.26 7.62 0.87
N CYS A 53 3.78 6.65 1.67
CA CYS A 53 4.21 5.25 1.65
C CYS A 53 3.39 4.34 0.73
N THR A 54 2.28 4.79 0.14
CA THR A 54 1.40 3.96 -0.71
C THR A 54 2.12 3.38 -1.92
N GLY A 55 3.00 4.14 -2.59
CA GLY A 55 3.71 3.65 -3.78
C GLY A 55 4.46 2.33 -3.56
N PRO A 56 5.32 2.19 -2.52
CA PRO A 56 5.92 0.92 -2.15
C PRO A 56 4.92 -0.22 -1.86
N PHE A 57 3.76 0.07 -1.26
CA PHE A 57 2.72 -0.94 -1.04
C PHE A 57 2.07 -1.38 -2.36
N ASP A 58 1.79 -0.44 -3.26
CA ASP A 58 1.25 -0.73 -4.59
C ASP A 58 2.23 -1.58 -5.41
N CYS A 59 3.52 -1.26 -5.36
CA CYS A 59 4.57 -2.06 -6.00
C CYS A 59 4.62 -3.50 -5.46
N GLN A 60 4.50 -3.68 -4.14
CA GLN A 60 4.43 -5.03 -3.55
C GLN A 60 3.20 -5.80 -4.06
N GLY A 61 2.03 -5.16 -4.10
CA GLY A 61 0.82 -5.75 -4.66
C GLY A 61 1.00 -6.16 -6.13
N CYS A 62 1.54 -5.26 -6.96
CA CYS A 62 1.83 -5.54 -8.36
C CYS A 62 2.82 -6.70 -8.53
N LEU A 63 3.87 -6.79 -7.70
CA LEU A 63 4.84 -7.90 -7.76
C LEU A 63 4.20 -9.24 -7.40
N LEU A 64 3.30 -9.28 -6.40
CA LEU A 64 2.56 -10.49 -6.05
C LEU A 64 1.65 -10.96 -7.19
N ILE A 65 0.93 -10.02 -7.83
CA ILE A 65 0.08 -10.31 -8.98
C ILE A 65 0.92 -10.80 -10.16
N TRP A 66 2.06 -10.14 -10.42
CA TRP A 66 2.98 -10.53 -11.49
C TRP A 66 3.51 -11.95 -11.26
N TYR A 67 3.94 -12.26 -10.03
CA TYR A 67 4.39 -13.58 -9.65
C TYR A 67 3.30 -14.63 -9.87
N ALA A 68 2.08 -14.35 -9.42
CA ALA A 68 0.93 -15.24 -9.63
C ALA A 68 0.65 -15.44 -11.13
N ALA A 69 0.72 -14.39 -11.94
CA ALA A 69 0.52 -14.45 -13.39
C ALA A 69 1.56 -15.33 -14.08
N ILE A 70 2.86 -15.17 -13.76
CA ILE A 70 3.93 -16.04 -14.29
C ILE A 70 3.65 -17.50 -13.92
N ARG A 71 3.28 -17.77 -12.67
CA ARG A 71 3.02 -19.13 -12.19
C ARG A 71 1.84 -19.77 -12.91
N LEU A 72 0.79 -18.99 -13.20
CA LEU A 72 -0.34 -19.42 -14.02
C LEU A 72 0.08 -19.69 -15.47
N GLN A 73 0.93 -18.86 -16.08
CA GLN A 73 1.42 -19.09 -17.43
C GLN A 73 2.19 -20.40 -17.54
N PHE A 74 3.13 -20.66 -16.61
CA PHE A 74 3.83 -21.95 -16.56
C PHE A 74 2.90 -23.14 -16.33
N LEU A 75 1.81 -22.95 -15.56
CA LEU A 75 0.81 -23.98 -15.39
C LEU A 75 0.14 -24.27 -16.74
N ILE A 76 -0.35 -23.23 -17.45
CA ILE A 76 -0.99 -23.33 -18.76
C ILE A 76 -0.10 -24.06 -19.77
N GLU A 77 1.17 -23.67 -19.90
CA GLU A 77 2.11 -24.35 -20.81
C GLU A 77 2.25 -25.84 -20.49
N LYS A 78 2.29 -26.21 -19.19
CA LYS A 78 2.30 -27.62 -18.79
C LYS A 78 1.00 -28.34 -19.11
N ILE A 79 -0.16 -27.67 -18.97
CA ILE A 79 -1.46 -28.25 -19.34
C ILE A 79 -1.48 -28.57 -20.84
N GLU A 80 -1.04 -27.63 -21.68
CA GLU A 80 -1.05 -27.77 -23.13
C GLU A 80 -0.08 -28.86 -23.63
N THR A 81 0.99 -29.12 -22.86
CA THR A 81 2.00 -30.14 -23.20
C THR A 81 1.64 -31.54 -22.67
N VAL A 82 0.75 -31.63 -21.68
CA VAL A 82 0.31 -32.88 -21.06
C VAL A 82 -0.78 -33.55 -21.91
N SER A 83 -0.60 -34.83 -22.25
CA SER A 83 -1.56 -35.60 -23.07
C SER A 83 -2.65 -36.31 -22.26
N SER A 84 -2.62 -36.25 -20.92
CA SER A 84 -3.54 -36.96 -20.02
C SER A 84 -3.96 -36.12 -18.80
N ALA A 85 -5.25 -36.12 -18.47
CA ALA A 85 -5.84 -35.31 -17.39
C ALA A 85 -5.29 -35.61 -15.97
N ASP A 86 -4.67 -36.76 -15.75
CA ASP A 86 -4.12 -37.15 -14.44
C ASP A 86 -2.82 -36.41 -14.08
N GLU A 87 -1.94 -36.15 -15.05
CA GLU A 87 -0.69 -35.39 -14.83
C GLU A 87 -0.98 -33.91 -14.54
N LEU A 88 -2.03 -33.37 -15.15
CA LEU A 88 -2.52 -32.03 -14.87
C LEU A 88 -2.98 -31.88 -13.41
N LYS A 89 -3.72 -32.88 -12.92
CA LYS A 89 -4.26 -32.89 -11.56
C LYS A 89 -3.14 -32.91 -10.51
N GLU A 90 -2.04 -33.61 -10.79
CA GLU A 90 -0.90 -33.69 -9.89
C GLU A 90 -0.07 -32.39 -9.86
N CYS A 91 0.06 -31.70 -10.99
CA CYS A 91 0.72 -30.39 -11.04
C CYS A 91 -0.07 -29.32 -10.27
N ILE A 92 -1.41 -29.35 -10.35
CA ILE A 92 -2.29 -28.45 -9.58
C ILE A 92 -2.22 -28.77 -8.08
N ARG A 93 -2.20 -30.06 -7.71
CA ARG A 93 -2.10 -30.52 -6.31
C ARG A 93 -0.79 -30.06 -5.65
N MET A 94 0.33 -30.17 -6.36
CA MET A 94 1.63 -29.65 -5.93
C MET A 94 1.62 -28.12 -5.74
N HIS A 95 0.97 -27.39 -6.65
CA HIS A 95 0.88 -25.93 -6.55
C HIS A 95 0.01 -25.48 -5.37
N GLN A 96 -1.13 -26.15 -5.15
CA GLN A 96 -2.03 -25.91 -4.03
C GLN A 96 -1.38 -26.23 -2.68
N HIS A 97 -0.48 -27.21 -2.62
CA HIS A 97 0.26 -27.54 -1.39
C HIS A 97 1.33 -26.51 -1.02
N ILE A 98 1.87 -25.75 -1.98
CA ILE A 98 2.87 -24.70 -1.75
C ILE A 98 2.21 -23.34 -1.41
N LEU A 99 0.95 -23.17 -1.82
CA LEU A 99 0.13 -21.97 -1.53
C LEU A 99 -0.54 -22.02 -0.14
N TRP A 100 -0.43 -23.15 0.57
CA TRP A 100 -0.89 -23.34 1.95
C TRP A 100 0.32 -23.28 2.88
#